data_AF-A0A0M0BSK9-F1
#
_entry.id   AF-A0A0M0BSK9-F1
#
_cell.length_a   1.000
_cell.length_b   1.000
_cell.length_c   1.000
_cell.angle_alpha   90.00
_cell.angle_beta   90.00
_cell.angle_gamma   90.00
#
_symmetry.space_group_name_H-M   'P 1'
#
loop_
_entity.id
_entity.type
_entity.pdbx_description
1 polymer ?
#
loop_
_entity_poly.entity_id
_entity_poly.type
_entity_poly.pdbx_seq_one_letter_code
_entity_poly.pdbx_strand_id
1 'polypeptide(L)' 'MAKSMRRQYRTALEEQFPPELRVLMGGEEVTYEKALSLRYGENPHQPAAMYRPRGERLIVG' A
#
# COMPACT_ATOMS: atom_id res chain seq x y z
N MET A 1 -13.56 20.17 -21.13
CA MET A 1 -12.51 19.12 -21.13
C MET A 1 -11.68 19.00 -19.84
N ALA A 2 -11.66 19.96 -18.89
CA ALA A 2 -10.82 19.88 -17.68
C ALA A 2 -11.43 19.11 -16.48
N LYS A 3 -12.75 18.89 -16.45
CA LYS A 3 -13.44 18.19 -15.33
C LYS A 3 -13.10 16.68 -15.24
N SER A 4 -12.66 16.06 -16.33
CA SER A 4 -12.34 14.62 -16.39
C SER A 4 -11.08 14.27 -15.60
N MET A 5 -10.00 15.06 -15.78
CA MET A 5 -8.70 14.81 -15.14
C MET A 5 -8.80 14.87 -13.61
N ARG A 6 -9.42 15.92 -13.06
CA ARG A 6 -9.58 16.09 -11.59
C ARG A 6 -10.42 14.98 -10.95
N ARG A 7 -11.30 14.34 -11.72
CA ARG A 7 -12.17 13.27 -11.22
C ARG A 7 -11.38 11.99 -10.93
N GLN A 8 -10.35 11.69 -11.69
CA GLN A 8 -9.49 10.51 -11.50
C GLN A 8 -8.76 10.54 -10.15
N TYR A 9 -8.36 11.72 -9.67
CA TYR A 9 -7.72 11.89 -8.35
C TYR A 9 -8.69 11.75 -7.16
N ARG A 10 -10.00 11.62 -7.40
CA ARG A 10 -11.03 11.52 -6.35
C ARG A 10 -11.60 10.13 -6.16
N THR A 11 -11.41 9.24 -7.14
CA THR A 11 -11.92 7.87 -7.09
C THR A 11 -10.84 6.96 -6.52
N ALA A 12 -11.20 6.14 -5.53
CA ALA A 12 -10.33 5.06 -5.07
C ALA A 12 -10.28 3.96 -6.13
N LEU A 13 -9.06 3.56 -6.49
CA LEU A 13 -8.86 2.41 -7.35
C LEU A 13 -9.18 1.15 -6.56
N GLU A 14 -9.97 0.23 -7.14
CA GLU A 14 -10.13 -1.09 -6.56
C GLU A 14 -8.79 -1.82 -6.63
N GLU A 15 -8.30 -2.26 -5.47
CA GLU A 15 -7.05 -3.00 -5.35
C GLU A 15 -7.30 -4.35 -4.68
N GLN A 16 -6.46 -5.33 -5.04
CA GLN A 16 -6.60 -6.74 -4.64
C GLN A 16 -5.43 -7.20 -3.76
N PHE A 17 -4.74 -6.28 -3.08
CA PHE A 17 -3.60 -6.62 -2.26
C PHE A 17 -4.02 -7.47 -1.05
N PRO A 18 -3.27 -8.53 -0.73
CA PRO A 18 -3.63 -9.49 0.30
C PRO A 18 -3.65 -8.85 1.69
N PRO A 19 -4.42 -9.38 2.65
CA PRO A 19 -4.46 -8.81 3.99
C PRO A 19 -3.14 -8.94 4.76
N GLU A 20 -2.26 -9.86 4.36
CA GLU A 20 -0.98 -10.15 4.99
C GLU A 20 0.14 -10.29 3.95
N LEU A 21 1.34 -9.82 4.28
CA LEU A 21 2.56 -10.00 3.51
C LEU A 21 3.66 -10.55 4.42
N ARG A 22 4.51 -11.43 3.88
CA ARG A 22 5.73 -11.91 4.54
C ARG A 22 6.92 -11.41 3.75
N VAL A 23 7.80 -10.65 4.40
CA VAL A 23 8.98 -10.05 3.76
C VAL A 23 10.23 -10.63 4.42
N LEU A 24 11.14 -11.18 3.60
CA LEU A 24 12.43 -11.67 4.05
C LEU A 24 13.51 -10.62 3.76
N MET A 25 14.20 -10.16 4.80
CA MET A 25 15.28 -9.17 4.70
C MET A 25 16.50 -9.65 5.49
N GLY A 26 17.63 -9.87 4.81
CA GLY A 26 18.88 -10.28 5.48
C GLY A 26 18.81 -11.62 6.24
N GLY A 27 17.80 -12.46 5.96
CA GLY A 27 17.56 -13.71 6.70
C GLY A 27 16.50 -13.61 7.80
N GLU A 28 16.04 -12.40 8.14
CA GLU A 28 14.92 -12.20 9.05
C GLU A 28 13.60 -12.13 8.28
N GLU A 29 12.60 -12.89 8.74
CA GLU A 29 11.26 -12.87 8.16
C GLU A 29 10.34 -12.01 9.02
N VAL A 30 9.72 -11.01 8.39
CA VAL A 30 8.81 -10.08 9.05
C VAL A 30 7.44 -10.18 8.39
N THR A 31 6.44 -10.47 9.20
CA THR A 31 5.03 -10.44 8.78
C THR A 31 4.51 -9.02 8.86
N TYR A 32 3.82 -8.58 7.82
CA TYR A 32 3.17 -7.29 7.71
C TYR A 32 1.67 -7.48 7.52
N GLU A 33 0.87 -6.72 8.26
CA GLU A 33 -0.58 -6.68 8.07
C GLU A 33 -1.00 -5.42 7.32
N LYS A 34 -2.02 -5.55 6.49
CA LYS A 34 -2.56 -4.43 5.71
C LYS A 34 -3.25 -3.45 6.66
N ALA A 35 -2.73 -2.23 6.75
CA ALA A 35 -3.25 -1.18 7.59
C ALA A 35 -4.33 -0.35 6.86
N LEU A 36 -4.10 -0.04 5.58
CA LEU A 36 -4.99 0.84 4.82
C LEU A 36 -4.89 0.58 3.31
N SER A 37 -6.03 0.57 2.62
CA SER A 37 -6.09 0.70 1.16
C SER A 37 -6.01 2.18 0.77
N LEU A 38 -5.04 2.55 -0.07
CA LEU A 38 -4.88 3.92 -0.54
C LEU A 38 -5.72 4.16 -1.79
N ARG A 39 -6.08 5.42 -2.02
CA ARG A 39 -6.85 5.81 -3.21
C ARG A 39 -6.09 5.50 -4.50
N TYR A 40 -4.79 5.81 -4.49
CA TYR A 40 -3.79 5.50 -5.47
C TYR A 40 -2.41 5.69 -4.81
N GLY A 41 -1.36 5.21 -5.47
CA GLY A 41 0.03 5.45 -5.08
C GLY A 41 0.45 6.88 -5.38
N GLU A 42 1.47 7.07 -6.22
CA GLU A 42 1.87 8.40 -6.66
C GLU A 42 0.93 8.95 -7.74
N ASN A 43 0.47 8.07 -8.64
CA ASN A 43 -0.40 8.43 -9.76
C ASN A 43 -1.74 7.67 -9.72
N PRO A 44 -2.87 8.24 -10.21
CA PRO A 44 -4.21 7.63 -10.13
C PRO A 44 -4.37 6.21 -10.72
N HIS A 45 -3.48 5.79 -11.61
CA HIS A 45 -3.49 4.46 -12.21
C HIS A 45 -2.69 3.42 -11.40
N GLN A 46 -2.02 3.84 -10.34
CA GLN A 46 -1.18 2.99 -9.52
C GLN A 46 -1.97 2.56 -8.27
N PRO A 47 -2.36 1.29 -8.13
CA PRO A 47 -2.93 0.80 -6.88
C PRO A 47 -1.87 0.84 -5.77
N ALA A 48 -2.27 1.19 -4.55
CA ALA A 48 -1.38 1.15 -3.40
C ALA A 48 -2.11 0.80 -2.11
N ALA A 49 -1.39 0.17 -1.18
CA ALA A 49 -1.84 -0.09 0.18
C ALA A 49 -0.67 0.11 1.15
N MET A 50 -1.00 0.55 2.36
CA MET A 50 -0.04 0.67 3.46
C MET A 50 -0.09 -0.59 4.30
N TYR A 51 1.09 -1.15 4.57
CA TYR A 51 1.28 -2.28 5.46
C TYR A 51 2.09 -1.86 6.68
N ARG A 52 1.83 -2.49 7.82
CA ARG A 52 2.59 -2.30 9.07
C ARG A 52 3.11 -3.64 9.57
N PRO A 53 4.32 -3.70 10.16
CA PRO A 53 4.85 -4.95 10.70
C PRO A 53 3.97 -5.43 11.85
N ARG A 54 3.71 -6.74 11.88
CA ARG A 54 2.98 -7.43 12.93
C ARG A 54 3.97 -7.80 14.03
N GLY A 55 4.31 -6.82 14.87
CA GLY A 55 5.33 -6.97 15.92
C GLY A 55 6.02 -5.65 16.23
N GLU A 56 7.17 -5.71 16.90
CA GLU A 56 7.99 -4.52 17.16
C GLU A 56 8.53 -3.93 15.84
N ARG A 57 8.86 -2.64 15.90
CA ARG A 57 9.32 -1.87 14.74
C ARG A 57 10.63 -2.47 14.22
N LEU A 58 10.61 -3.03 13.01
CA LEU A 58 11.84 -3.35 12.30
C LEU A 58 12.60 -2.03 12.05
N ILE A 59 13.73 -1.84 12.74
CA ILE A 59 14.65 -0.73 12.49
C ILE A 59 15.73 -1.27 11.57
N VAL A 60 15.69 -0.86 10.30
CA VAL A 60 16.80 -1.06 9.36
C VAL A 60 17.57 0.26 9.34
N GLY A 61 18.80 0.25 9.85
CA GLY A 61 19.71 1.40 9.94
C GLY A 61 20.89 1.27 8.98
#